data_AF-A0A256I6R2-F1
#
_entry.id   AF-A0A256I6R2-F1
#
_cell.length_a   1.000
_cell.length_b   1.000
_cell.length_c   1.000
_cell.angle_alpha   90.00
_cell.angle_beta   90.00
_cell.angle_gamma   90.00
#
_symmetry.space_group_name_H-M   'P 1'
#
loop_
_entity.id
_entity.type
_entity.pdbx_description
1 polymer ?
#
loop_
_entity_poly.entity_id
_entity_poly.type
_entity_poly.pdbx_seq_one_letter_code
_entity_poly.pdbx_strand_id
1 'polypeptide(L)'
;MPGADGPDGTATDAPSVAARDDLAGVVDLFGWLTRAELSRALSELAFKQRTEVDGDAIAAAIDVAVAEYALVPAPPAALSEAGDTSGDAGGALADVVDPDEGLDADAVALAVGPAAFPSLPEGAADLPHILDVPERDVDREALSEAVRARLSEDAVAAIGEGDADRLEVLADVTYDIEAWAPVDAGAIRERIVAELDA
;
A
#
# COMPACT_ATOMS: atom_id res chain seq x y z
N MET A 1 -40.33 -32.99 5.67
CA MET A 1 -38.90 -33.05 5.27
C MET A 1 -38.30 -31.69 5.59
N PRO A 2 -37.57 -31.56 6.71
CA PRO A 2 -36.93 -30.31 7.15
C PRO A 2 -35.47 -30.17 6.63
N GLY A 3 -34.99 -28.92 6.57
CA GLY A 3 -33.58 -28.48 6.38
C GLY A 3 -33.13 -28.49 4.91
N ALA A 4 -32.92 -27.39 4.17
CA ALA A 4 -32.20 -26.14 4.49
C ALA A 4 -30.79 -26.42 5.04
N ASP A 5 -29.90 -26.85 4.15
CA ASP A 5 -28.47 -26.64 4.33
C ASP A 5 -28.13 -25.31 3.64
N GLY A 6 -27.54 -24.41 4.41
CA GLY A 6 -27.35 -23.01 4.07
C GLY A 6 -26.33 -22.78 2.94
N PRO A 7 -26.24 -21.54 2.43
CA PRO A 7 -25.09 -21.15 1.64
C PRO A 7 -23.87 -21.22 2.57
N ASP A 8 -22.89 -22.04 2.21
CA ASP A 8 -21.56 -21.98 2.79
C ASP A 8 -21.05 -20.57 2.50
N GLY A 9 -21.08 -19.73 3.52
CA GLY A 9 -20.70 -18.33 3.44
C GLY A 9 -19.23 -18.28 3.07
N THR A 10 -18.95 -17.60 1.98
CA THR A 10 -17.63 -17.08 1.62
C THR A 10 -17.01 -16.42 2.86
N ALA A 11 -16.09 -17.11 3.53
CA ALA A 11 -15.07 -16.43 4.29
C ALA A 11 -14.27 -15.67 3.22
N THR A 12 -14.57 -14.40 3.05
CA THR A 12 -13.68 -13.48 2.34
C THR A 12 -12.35 -13.58 3.07
N ASP A 13 -11.41 -14.33 2.50
CA ASP A 13 -10.09 -14.59 3.07
C ASP A 13 -9.35 -13.25 3.00
N ALA A 14 -9.51 -12.44 4.04
CA ALA A 14 -8.78 -11.19 4.17
C ALA A 14 -7.30 -11.53 4.00
N PRO A 15 -6.55 -10.82 3.14
CA PRO A 15 -5.19 -11.20 2.82
C PRO A 15 -4.37 -11.22 4.12
N SER A 16 -3.76 -12.37 4.39
CA SER A 16 -2.95 -12.59 5.58
C SER A 16 -1.82 -11.56 5.69
N VAL A 17 -1.29 -11.33 6.90
CA VAL A 17 -0.11 -10.45 7.10
C VAL A 17 1.04 -10.83 6.16
N ALA A 18 1.31 -12.12 5.98
CA ALA A 18 2.33 -12.61 5.05
C ALA A 18 2.06 -12.20 3.59
N ALA A 19 0.79 -12.15 3.16
CA ALA A 19 0.45 -11.68 1.82
C ALA A 19 0.70 -10.17 1.66
N ARG A 20 0.55 -9.38 2.73
CA ARG A 20 0.83 -7.93 2.74
C ARG A 20 2.34 -7.67 2.72
N ASP A 21 3.10 -8.43 3.48
CA ASP A 21 4.57 -8.37 3.51
C ASP A 21 5.19 -8.80 2.17
N ASP A 22 4.59 -9.80 1.49
CA ASP A 22 5.00 -10.21 0.15
C ASP A 22 4.75 -9.10 -0.90
N LEU A 23 3.61 -8.41 -0.82
CA LEU A 23 3.33 -7.24 -1.66
C LEU A 23 4.36 -6.13 -1.41
N ALA A 24 4.64 -5.84 -0.14
CA ALA A 24 5.63 -4.85 0.24
C ALA A 24 7.03 -5.23 -0.25
N GLY A 25 7.42 -6.50 -0.19
CA GLY A 25 8.71 -6.96 -0.73
C GLY A 25 8.80 -6.90 -2.26
N VAL A 26 7.69 -7.09 -2.97
CA VAL A 26 7.67 -6.84 -4.43
C VAL A 26 7.87 -5.35 -4.72
N VAL A 27 7.17 -4.44 -4.02
CA VAL A 27 7.33 -2.99 -4.20
C VAL A 27 8.75 -2.53 -3.82
N ASP A 28 9.32 -3.07 -2.75
CA ASP A 28 10.66 -2.75 -2.27
C ASP A 28 11.75 -2.98 -3.32
N LEU A 29 11.60 -3.99 -4.19
CA LEU A 29 12.53 -4.25 -5.30
C LEU A 29 12.67 -3.07 -6.28
N PHE A 30 11.65 -2.23 -6.37
CA PHE A 30 11.57 -1.12 -7.32
C PHE A 30 11.60 0.24 -6.62
N GLY A 31 11.61 0.29 -5.29
CA GLY A 31 11.39 1.51 -4.51
C GLY A 31 9.92 1.95 -4.50
N TRP A 32 9.32 2.09 -5.69
CA TRP A 32 7.89 2.33 -5.87
C TRP A 32 7.38 1.74 -7.21
N LEU A 33 6.10 1.37 -7.22
CA LEU A 33 5.38 0.89 -8.40
C LEU A 33 4.01 1.57 -8.46
N THR A 34 3.50 1.85 -9.65
CA THR A 34 2.08 2.17 -9.79
C THR A 34 1.22 0.95 -9.46
N ARG A 35 -0.05 1.15 -9.11
CA ARG A 35 -0.99 0.05 -8.90
C ARG A 35 -1.09 -0.89 -10.11
N ALA A 36 -1.06 -0.35 -11.33
CA ALA A 36 -1.03 -1.15 -12.55
C ALA A 36 0.25 -1.97 -12.69
N GLU A 37 1.41 -1.37 -12.41
CA GLU A 37 2.70 -2.06 -12.46
C GLU A 37 2.79 -3.17 -11.41
N LEU A 38 2.33 -2.92 -10.18
CA LEU A 38 2.26 -3.93 -9.13
C LEU A 38 1.33 -5.09 -9.52
N SER A 39 0.16 -4.79 -10.09
CA SER A 39 -0.75 -5.83 -10.58
C SER A 39 -0.14 -6.68 -11.70
N ARG A 40 0.61 -6.04 -12.60
CA ARG A 40 1.38 -6.73 -13.64
C ARG A 40 2.49 -7.60 -13.03
N ALA A 41 3.24 -7.08 -12.06
CA ALA A 41 4.32 -7.80 -11.40
C ALA A 41 3.82 -9.11 -10.76
N LEU A 42 2.67 -9.04 -10.08
CA LEU A 42 2.05 -10.20 -9.44
C LEU A 42 1.51 -11.20 -10.48
N SER A 43 0.98 -10.71 -11.60
CA SER A 43 0.55 -11.57 -12.72
C SER A 43 1.72 -12.33 -13.34
N GLU A 44 2.86 -11.67 -13.57
CA GLU A 44 4.09 -12.30 -14.06
C GLU A 44 4.63 -13.33 -13.07
N LEU A 45 4.59 -13.01 -11.77
CA LEU A 45 5.01 -13.92 -10.71
C LEU A 45 4.14 -15.18 -10.66
N ALA A 46 2.81 -15.02 -10.72
CA ALA A 46 1.87 -16.13 -10.77
C ALA A 46 2.12 -17.04 -11.98
N PHE A 47 2.35 -16.44 -13.16
CA PHE A 47 2.69 -17.18 -14.37
C PHE A 47 3.97 -18.02 -14.19
N LYS A 48 5.03 -17.47 -13.58
CA LYS A 48 6.28 -18.19 -13.31
C LYS A 48 6.10 -19.35 -12.32
N GLN A 49 5.25 -19.16 -11.31
CA GLN A 49 4.92 -20.19 -10.32
C GLN A 49 3.94 -21.24 -10.86
N ARG A 50 3.38 -21.02 -12.06
CA ARG A 50 2.30 -21.83 -12.67
C ARG A 50 1.04 -21.86 -11.79
N THR A 51 0.76 -20.73 -11.15
CA THR A 51 -0.43 -20.50 -10.32
C THR A 51 -1.40 -19.62 -11.10
N GLU A 52 -2.69 -19.88 -10.97
CA GLU A 52 -3.74 -18.97 -11.46
C GLU A 52 -4.04 -17.94 -10.38
N VAL A 53 -3.94 -16.67 -10.73
CA VAL A 53 -4.31 -15.56 -9.86
C VAL A 53 -5.27 -14.67 -10.63
N ASP A 54 -6.36 -14.31 -9.97
CA ASP A 54 -7.39 -13.44 -10.51
C ASP A 54 -7.01 -11.96 -10.32
N GLY A 55 -7.29 -11.14 -11.33
CA GLY A 55 -6.94 -9.71 -11.32
C GLY A 55 -7.70 -8.91 -10.26
N ASP A 56 -8.98 -9.24 -10.03
CA ASP A 56 -9.78 -8.57 -9.00
C ASP A 56 -9.29 -8.97 -7.60
N ALA A 57 -8.86 -10.22 -7.42
CA ALA A 57 -8.22 -10.67 -6.19
C ALA A 57 -6.89 -9.92 -5.91
N ILE A 58 -6.09 -9.63 -6.95
CA ILE A 58 -4.88 -8.79 -6.81
C ILE A 58 -5.26 -7.38 -6.39
N ALA A 59 -6.22 -6.75 -7.08
CA ALA A 59 -6.65 -5.39 -6.77
C ALA A 59 -7.16 -5.27 -5.32
N ALA A 60 -7.98 -6.23 -4.88
CA ALA A 60 -8.46 -6.29 -3.50
C ALA A 60 -7.32 -6.49 -2.49
N ALA A 61 -6.30 -7.29 -2.80
CA ALA A 61 -5.15 -7.47 -1.93
C ALA A 61 -4.33 -6.18 -1.79
N ILE A 62 -4.17 -5.42 -2.88
CA ILE A 62 -3.51 -4.10 -2.86
C ILE A 62 -4.34 -3.12 -2.03
N ASP A 63 -5.67 -3.09 -2.18
CA ASP A 63 -6.55 -2.22 -1.39
C ASP A 63 -6.41 -2.47 0.11
N VAL A 64 -6.39 -3.75 0.50
CA VAL A 64 -6.17 -4.10 1.91
C VAL A 64 -4.78 -3.71 2.38
N ALA A 65 -3.73 -3.94 1.59
CA ALA A 65 -2.38 -3.52 1.95
C ALA A 65 -2.28 -2.00 2.12
N VAL A 66 -3.01 -1.22 1.32
CA VAL A 66 -3.09 0.24 1.42
C VAL A 66 -3.91 0.69 2.63
N ALA A 67 -5.02 0.00 2.95
CA ALA A 67 -5.84 0.30 4.12
C ALA A 67 -5.09 0.03 5.43
N GLU A 68 -4.23 -1.00 5.44
CA GLU A 68 -3.48 -1.49 6.60
C GLU A 68 -2.09 -0.86 6.70
N TYR A 69 -1.79 0.16 5.88
CA TYR A 69 -0.51 0.86 5.86
C TYR A 69 0.72 -0.04 5.59
N ALA A 70 0.52 -1.23 5.03
CA ALA A 70 1.60 -2.07 4.51
C ALA A 70 2.16 -1.51 3.19
N LEU A 71 1.27 -0.92 2.38
CA LEU A 71 1.61 -0.06 1.26
C LEU A 71 1.03 1.33 1.51
N VAL A 72 1.68 2.36 1.00
CA VAL A 72 1.21 3.75 1.11
C VAL A 72 1.25 4.44 -0.25
N PRO A 73 0.23 5.24 -0.60
CA PRO A 73 0.29 6.12 -1.76
C PRO A 73 1.48 7.08 -1.63
N ALA A 74 2.29 7.15 -2.67
CA ALA A 74 3.44 8.03 -2.72
C ALA A 74 3.11 9.23 -3.62
N PRO A 75 3.07 10.46 -3.08
CA PRO A 75 2.79 11.63 -3.90
C PRO A 75 3.94 11.86 -4.89
N PRO A 76 3.68 12.43 -6.08
CA PRO A 76 4.71 12.68 -7.09
C PRO A 76 5.93 13.46 -6.55
N ALA A 77 5.71 14.36 -5.59
CA ALA A 77 6.76 15.12 -4.92
C ALA A 77 7.77 14.27 -4.12
N ALA A 78 7.41 13.03 -3.76
CA ALA A 78 8.26 12.08 -3.05
C ALA A 78 8.99 11.11 -3.99
N LEU A 79 8.76 11.16 -5.30
CA LEU A 79 9.26 10.16 -6.25
C LEU A 79 10.44 10.67 -7.07
N SER A 80 11.34 9.77 -7.44
CA SER A 80 12.44 10.06 -8.37
C SER A 80 12.78 8.84 -9.23
N GLU A 81 13.25 9.08 -10.46
CA GLU A 81 13.76 8.06 -11.39
C GLU A 81 15.23 8.33 -11.72
N ALA A 82 16.07 7.30 -11.69
CA ALA A 82 17.48 7.42 -12.00
C ALA A 82 17.66 7.72 -13.50
N GLY A 83 18.31 8.85 -13.79
CA GLY A 83 18.58 9.29 -15.17
C GLY A 83 17.83 10.56 -15.59
N ASP A 84 16.96 11.11 -14.74
CA ASP A 84 16.17 12.31 -15.02
C ASP A 84 16.98 13.62 -14.95
N THR A 85 18.07 13.68 -15.72
CA THR A 85 18.88 14.90 -15.95
C THR A 85 18.66 15.50 -17.34
N SER A 86 17.73 14.94 -18.13
CA SER A 86 17.41 15.42 -19.47
C SER A 86 15.90 15.55 -19.57
N GLY A 87 15.41 16.79 -19.62
CA GLY A 87 13.98 17.14 -19.63
C GLY A 87 13.19 16.69 -20.86
N ASP A 88 13.13 15.37 -21.08
CA ASP A 88 12.06 14.71 -21.82
C ASP A 88 11.03 14.27 -20.79
N ALA A 89 9.98 15.09 -20.62
CA ALA A 89 8.89 14.86 -19.69
C ALA A 89 7.93 13.75 -20.19
N GLY A 90 8.48 12.59 -20.54
CA GLY A 90 7.80 11.42 -21.08
C GLY A 90 8.16 10.13 -20.35
N GLY A 91 8.61 10.22 -19.10
CA GLY A 91 8.88 9.08 -18.22
C GLY A 91 7.64 8.67 -17.41
N ALA A 92 7.69 7.49 -16.77
CA ALA A 92 6.57 6.93 -16.02
C ALA A 92 6.12 7.84 -14.85
N LEU A 93 7.01 8.67 -14.31
CA LEU A 93 6.67 9.74 -13.36
C LEU A 93 5.64 10.76 -13.89
N ALA A 94 5.62 11.03 -15.19
CA ALA A 94 4.68 11.97 -15.80
C ALA A 94 3.24 11.41 -15.84
N ASP A 95 3.10 10.08 -15.79
CA ASP A 95 1.83 9.39 -15.75
C ASP A 95 1.37 9.10 -14.31
N VAL A 96 2.22 9.31 -13.29
CA VAL A 96 1.83 9.16 -11.89
C VAL A 96 0.87 10.27 -11.49
N VAL A 97 -0.25 9.87 -10.90
CA VAL A 97 -1.29 10.80 -10.45
C VAL A 97 -1.22 11.00 -8.94
N ASP A 98 -1.65 12.19 -8.51
CA ASP A 98 -1.82 12.47 -7.10
C ASP A 98 -3.01 11.64 -6.56
N PRO A 99 -2.84 10.86 -5.47
CA PRO A 99 -3.92 10.06 -4.90
C PRO A 99 -5.13 10.90 -4.46
N ASP A 100 -4.92 12.16 -4.08
CA ASP A 100 -5.98 13.04 -3.57
C ASP A 100 -6.80 13.70 -4.69
N GLU A 101 -6.30 13.68 -5.93
CA GLU A 101 -6.99 14.28 -7.08
C GLU A 101 -8.11 13.39 -7.66
N GLY A 102 -8.34 12.19 -7.09
CA GLY A 102 -9.43 11.29 -7.51
C GLY A 102 -9.29 10.81 -8.95
N LEU A 103 -8.04 10.70 -9.42
CA LEU A 103 -7.65 10.29 -10.76
C LEU A 103 -7.68 8.76 -10.91
N ASP A 104 -7.18 8.27 -12.04
CA ASP A 104 -7.07 6.83 -12.34
C ASP A 104 -6.28 6.11 -11.24
N ALA A 105 -6.95 5.27 -10.44
CA ALA A 105 -6.33 4.56 -9.32
C ALA A 105 -5.16 3.67 -9.76
N ASP A 106 -5.16 3.21 -11.02
CA ASP A 106 -4.10 2.40 -11.61
C ASP A 106 -2.79 3.17 -11.77
N ALA A 107 -2.86 4.50 -11.86
CA ALA A 107 -1.72 5.40 -12.00
C ALA A 107 -1.18 5.91 -10.65
N VAL A 108 -1.82 5.57 -9.52
CA VAL A 108 -1.32 5.94 -8.20
C VAL A 108 -0.06 5.14 -7.89
N ALA A 109 1.03 5.84 -7.57
CA ALA A 109 2.26 5.24 -7.11
C ALA A 109 2.12 4.73 -5.67
N LEU A 110 2.65 3.54 -5.42
CA LEU A 110 2.68 2.88 -4.13
C LEU A 110 4.12 2.65 -3.70
N ALA A 111 4.41 2.97 -2.44
CA ALA A 111 5.66 2.66 -1.77
C ALA A 111 5.40 1.75 -0.56
N VAL A 112 6.46 1.11 -0.05
CA VAL A 112 6.40 0.33 1.19
C VAL A 112 5.98 1.24 2.35
N GLY A 113 4.95 0.83 3.09
CA GLY A 113 4.40 1.58 4.21
C GLY A 113 5.00 1.20 5.58
N PRO A 114 4.64 1.95 6.64
CA PRO A 114 5.21 1.77 7.97
C PRO A 114 4.81 0.45 8.65
N ALA A 115 3.66 -0.13 8.31
CA ALA A 115 3.16 -1.35 8.94
C ALA A 115 3.61 -2.64 8.23
N ALA A 116 4.50 -2.53 7.24
CA ALA A 116 5.04 -3.68 6.52
C ALA A 116 6.38 -4.15 7.07
N PHE A 117 6.60 -5.46 6.99
CA PHE A 117 7.90 -6.12 7.13
C PHE A 117 8.23 -6.84 5.83
N PRO A 118 8.73 -6.13 4.80
CA PRO A 118 8.86 -6.66 3.45
C PRO A 118 9.52 -8.04 3.39
N SER A 119 8.80 -9.01 2.82
CA SER A 119 9.30 -10.34 2.50
C SER A 119 9.27 -10.53 1.00
N LEU A 120 10.32 -11.15 0.44
CA LEU A 120 10.38 -11.36 -1.00
C LEU A 120 9.75 -12.72 -1.37
N PRO A 121 8.64 -12.75 -2.12
CA PRO A 121 8.03 -14.01 -2.53
C PRO A 121 8.93 -14.80 -3.50
N GLU A 122 8.72 -16.11 -3.57
CA GLU A 122 9.55 -17.00 -4.39
C GLU A 122 9.50 -16.60 -5.88
N GLY A 123 10.67 -16.42 -6.49
CA GLY A 123 10.81 -16.07 -7.90
C GLY A 123 10.69 -14.58 -8.22
N ALA A 124 10.41 -13.73 -7.23
CA ALA A 124 10.25 -12.29 -7.42
C ALA A 124 11.56 -11.54 -7.69
N ALA A 125 12.72 -12.09 -7.30
CA ALA A 125 14.04 -11.48 -7.53
C ALA A 125 14.38 -11.18 -8.99
N ASP A 126 13.67 -11.78 -9.94
CA ASP A 126 13.87 -11.61 -11.38
C ASP A 126 12.84 -10.65 -12.02
N LEU A 127 11.89 -10.12 -11.22
CA LEU A 127 10.90 -9.15 -11.70
C LEU A 127 11.54 -7.87 -12.27
N PRO A 128 12.61 -7.29 -11.69
CA PRO A 128 13.24 -6.10 -12.26
C PRO A 128 13.74 -6.30 -13.70
N HIS A 129 14.15 -7.52 -14.05
CA HIS A 129 14.58 -7.86 -15.42
C HIS A 129 13.42 -8.12 -16.38
N ILE A 130 12.25 -8.51 -15.87
CA ILE A 130 11.06 -8.84 -16.67
C ILE A 130 10.26 -7.58 -16.99
N LEU A 131 10.11 -6.70 -16.01
CA LEU A 131 9.26 -5.52 -16.13
C LEU A 131 9.95 -4.34 -16.81
N ASP A 132 11.29 -4.37 -16.93
CA ASP A 132 12.09 -3.31 -17.58
C ASP A 132 11.77 -1.91 -17.02
N VAL A 133 11.57 -1.85 -15.70
CA VAL A 133 11.28 -0.62 -14.95
C VAL A 133 12.59 0.08 -14.62
N PRO A 134 12.70 1.42 -14.82
CA PRO A 134 13.90 2.15 -14.46
C PRO A 134 14.19 2.08 -12.95
N GLU A 135 15.44 2.32 -12.58
CA GLU A 135 15.79 2.50 -11.17
C GLU A 135 15.04 3.72 -10.62
N ARG A 136 14.48 3.56 -9.42
CA ARG A 136 13.53 4.47 -8.80
C ARG A 136 13.87 4.63 -7.33
N ASP A 137 13.63 5.82 -6.80
CA ASP A 137 13.87 6.15 -5.39
C ASP A 137 12.68 6.91 -4.81
N VAL A 138 12.58 6.92 -3.49
CA VAL A 138 11.50 7.53 -2.72
C VAL A 138 12.12 8.42 -1.64
N ASP A 139 11.80 9.70 -1.68
CA ASP A 139 12.11 10.63 -0.61
C ASP A 139 11.28 10.27 0.63
N ARG A 140 11.95 9.66 1.62
CA ARG A 140 11.32 9.19 2.86
C ARG A 140 10.73 10.33 3.68
N GLU A 141 11.32 11.52 3.66
CA GLU A 141 10.82 12.68 4.42
C GLU A 141 9.49 13.15 3.81
N ALA A 142 9.46 13.37 2.50
CA ALA A 142 8.24 13.74 1.77
C ALA A 142 7.15 12.66 1.88
N LEU A 143 7.51 11.38 1.75
CA LEU A 143 6.57 10.28 1.91
C LEU A 143 5.99 10.24 3.33
N SER A 144 6.83 10.37 4.36
CA SER A 144 6.37 10.27 5.76
C SER A 144 5.37 11.35 6.14
N GLU A 145 5.53 12.57 5.60
CA GLU A 145 4.58 13.65 5.86
C GLU A 145 3.23 13.40 5.16
N ALA A 146 3.24 12.86 3.94
CA ALA A 146 2.02 12.44 3.25
C ALA A 146 1.28 11.32 4.00
N VAL A 147 2.03 10.32 4.49
CA VAL A 147 1.47 9.22 5.29
C VAL A 147 0.88 9.74 6.60
N ARG A 148 1.55 10.68 7.28
CA ARG A 148 1.03 11.33 8.49
C ARG A 148 -0.25 12.12 8.22
N ALA A 149 -0.31 12.85 7.11
CA ALA A 149 -1.49 13.61 6.71
C ALA A 149 -2.68 12.67 6.50
N ARG A 150 -2.49 11.60 5.71
CA ARG A 150 -3.52 10.57 5.49
C ARG A 150 -3.95 9.89 6.80
N LEU A 151 -2.99 9.53 7.67
CA LEU A 151 -3.29 8.94 8.98
C LEU A 151 -4.17 9.86 9.83
N SER A 152 -3.95 11.18 9.78
CA SER A 152 -4.79 12.15 10.47
C SER A 152 -6.20 12.20 9.89
N GLU A 153 -6.35 12.10 8.57
CA GLU A 153 -7.65 12.11 7.89
C GLU A 153 -8.45 10.84 8.17
N ASP A 154 -7.80 9.67 8.05
CA ASP A 154 -8.37 8.36 8.39
C ASP A 154 -8.85 8.35 9.85
N ALA A 155 -8.07 8.91 10.78
CA ALA A 155 -8.45 8.99 12.19
C ALA A 155 -9.68 9.89 12.39
N VAL A 156 -9.75 11.04 11.71
CA VAL A 156 -10.91 11.95 11.78
C VAL A 156 -12.16 11.27 11.22
N ALA A 157 -12.03 10.55 10.09
CA ALA A 157 -13.13 9.80 9.49
C ALA A 157 -13.63 8.70 10.43
N ALA A 158 -12.73 7.86 10.96
CA ALA A 158 -13.08 6.76 11.86
C ALA A 158 -13.75 7.26 13.17
N ILE A 159 -13.27 8.37 13.75
CA ILE A 159 -13.95 9.03 14.88
C ILE A 159 -15.37 9.49 14.48
N GLY A 160 -15.50 10.11 13.31
CA GLY A 160 -16.80 10.59 12.82
C GLY A 160 -17.82 9.46 12.59
N GLU A 161 -17.33 8.28 12.22
CA GLU A 161 -18.13 7.07 11.98
C GLU A 161 -18.33 6.22 13.24
N GLY A 162 -17.57 6.47 14.31
CA GLY A 162 -17.55 5.65 15.52
C GLY A 162 -16.96 4.27 15.29
N ASP A 163 -16.02 4.15 14.35
CA ASP A 163 -15.36 2.89 14.00
C ASP A 163 -14.20 2.58 14.94
N ALA A 164 -14.52 1.95 16.07
CA ALA A 164 -13.54 1.59 17.09
C ALA A 164 -12.50 0.58 16.58
N ASP A 165 -12.90 -0.40 15.77
CA ASP A 165 -11.98 -1.41 15.21
C ASP A 165 -10.94 -0.73 14.31
N ARG A 166 -11.36 0.24 13.48
CA ARG A 166 -10.44 1.04 12.67
C ARG A 166 -9.53 1.90 13.53
N LEU A 167 -10.05 2.50 14.60
CA LEU A 167 -9.25 3.34 15.50
C LEU A 167 -8.16 2.55 16.23
N GLU A 168 -8.41 1.29 16.61
CA GLU A 168 -7.38 0.41 17.18
C GLU A 168 -6.22 0.19 16.19
N VAL A 169 -6.54 -0.12 14.92
CA VAL A 169 -5.52 -0.28 13.87
C VAL A 169 -4.73 1.01 13.65
N LEU A 170 -5.40 2.16 13.57
CA LEU A 170 -4.72 3.44 13.37
C LEU A 170 -3.85 3.84 14.56
N ALA A 171 -4.20 3.43 15.79
CA ALA A 171 -3.36 3.65 16.96
C ALA A 171 -2.02 2.91 16.83
N ASP A 172 -2.02 1.65 16.39
CA ASP A 172 -0.79 0.89 16.14
C ASP A 172 0.06 1.55 15.05
N VAL A 173 -0.56 1.97 13.95
CA VAL A 173 0.13 2.67 12.84
C VAL A 173 0.83 3.96 13.31
N THR A 174 0.29 4.66 14.32
CA THR A 174 0.97 5.85 14.88
C THR A 174 2.31 5.53 15.52
N TYR A 175 2.49 4.32 16.06
CA TYR A 175 3.78 3.88 16.58
C TYR A 175 4.70 3.39 15.46
N ASP A 176 4.14 2.66 14.50
CA ASP A 176 4.90 2.13 13.36
C ASP A 176 5.51 3.28 12.52
N ILE A 177 4.74 4.34 12.25
CA ILE A 177 5.23 5.48 11.46
C ILE A 177 6.36 6.24 12.16
N GLU A 178 6.32 6.37 13.49
CA GLU A 178 7.37 7.00 14.31
C GLU A 178 8.64 6.14 14.38
N ALA A 179 8.51 4.81 14.26
CA ALA A 179 9.65 3.91 14.15
C ALA A 179 10.25 3.90 12.73
N TRP A 180 9.40 4.11 11.72
CA TRP A 180 9.74 4.03 10.30
C TRP A 180 10.38 5.30 9.73
N ALA A 181 9.98 6.48 10.20
CA ALA A 181 10.48 7.77 9.72
C ALA A 181 10.54 8.83 10.84
N PRO A 182 11.35 9.90 10.69
CA PRO A 182 11.48 10.96 11.69
C PRO A 182 10.26 11.91 11.67
N VAL A 183 9.08 11.38 11.98
CA VAL A 183 7.80 12.08 11.97
C VAL A 183 7.12 11.96 13.33
N ASP A 184 6.30 12.95 13.70
CA ASP A 184 5.57 12.96 14.98
C ASP A 184 4.08 12.69 14.74
N ALA A 185 3.59 11.55 15.25
CA ALA A 185 2.19 11.16 15.19
C ALA A 185 1.50 11.26 16.56
N GLY A 186 2.18 11.81 17.58
CA GLY A 186 1.71 11.82 18.96
C GLY A 186 0.36 12.51 19.15
N ALA A 187 0.14 13.66 18.50
CA ALA A 187 -1.15 14.36 18.58
C ALA A 187 -2.32 13.57 17.97
N ILE A 188 -2.04 12.78 16.92
CA ILE A 188 -3.06 11.91 16.28
C ILE A 188 -3.38 10.76 17.23
N ARG A 189 -2.34 10.10 17.76
CA ARG A 189 -2.47 9.01 18.74
C ARG A 189 -3.25 9.42 19.98
N GLU A 190 -2.93 10.56 20.57
CA GLU A 190 -3.65 11.08 21.75
C GLU A 190 -5.15 11.24 21.48
N ARG A 191 -5.51 11.72 20.29
CA ARG A 191 -6.90 11.87 19.89
C ARG A 191 -7.60 10.53 19.71
N ILE A 192 -6.95 9.57 19.05
CA ILE A 192 -7.50 8.22 18.84
C ILE A 192 -7.74 7.52 20.18
N VAL A 193 -6.74 7.50 21.06
CA VAL A 193 -6.84 6.85 22.38
C VAL A 193 -7.93 7.50 23.23
N ALA A 194 -8.06 8.83 23.20
CA ALA A 194 -9.12 9.52 23.93
C ALA A 194 -10.52 9.13 23.45
N GLU A 195 -10.70 8.81 22.17
CA GLU A 195 -11.98 8.33 21.63
C GLU A 195 -12.25 6.88 22.02
N LEU A 196 -11.24 6.01 21.97
CA LEU A 196 -11.36 4.60 22.37
C LEU A 196 -11.69 4.42 23.87
N ASP A 197 -11.25 5.37 24.71
CA ASP A 197 -11.49 5.37 26.15
C ASP A 197 -12.83 6.04 26.57
N ALA A 198 -13.59 6.64 25.64
CA ALA A 198 -14.80 7.42 25.91
C ALA A 198 -16.07 6.57 26.10
#